data_AF-A0A1X7UL43-F1
#
_entry.id   AF-A0A1X7UL43-F1
#
_cell.length_a   1.000
_cell.length_b   1.000
_cell.length_c   1.000
_cell.angle_alpha   90.00
_cell.angle_beta   90.00
_cell.angle_gamma   90.00
#
_symmetry.space_group_name_H-M   'P 1'
#
loop_
_entity.id
_entity.type
_entity.pdbx_description
1 polymer ?
#
loop_
_entity_poly.entity_id
_entity_poly.type
_entity_poly.pdbx_seq_one_letter_code
_entity_poly.pdbx_strand_id
1 'polypeptide(L)'
;MLESANQQQAHTTTVSSHKKQKRRDIIDSFYGLPIKRRVPLQDLSNNNERRLEYLKEKQREHRSKESQEDKTKRLRKMREYAQRARSIHNESADHREARLSDQKQKSAKS
;
A
#
# COMPACT_ATOMS: atom_id res chain seq x y z
N MET A 1 77.37 50.63 4.80
CA MET A 1 76.66 50.99 6.04
C MET A 1 75.16 51.02 5.74
N LEU A 2 74.37 50.30 6.55
CA LEU A 2 72.92 50.34 6.84
C LEU A 2 71.92 50.74 5.72
N GLU A 3 71.01 49.82 5.35
CA GLU A 3 69.55 49.85 5.68
C GLU A 3 68.82 51.07 5.08
N SER A 4 67.82 50.93 4.20
CA SER A 4 66.50 50.42 4.57
C SER A 4 65.65 50.18 3.30
N ALA A 5 65.23 48.94 3.03
CA ALA A 5 64.18 48.64 2.07
C ALA A 5 62.83 48.64 2.81
N ASN A 6 62.00 49.64 2.56
CA ASN A 6 60.68 49.77 3.16
C ASN A 6 59.74 48.71 2.54
N GLN A 7 59.53 47.62 3.27
CA GLN A 7 58.52 46.60 2.94
C GLN A 7 57.14 47.09 3.38
N GLN A 8 56.23 47.24 2.42
CA GLN A 8 54.79 47.17 2.67
C GLN A 8 54.16 46.27 1.61
N GLN A 9 54.25 44.95 1.83
CA GLN A 9 53.42 43.98 1.12
C GLN A 9 52.13 43.78 1.92
N ALA A 10 51.00 44.10 1.29
CA ALA A 10 49.68 43.84 1.82
C ALA A 10 49.45 42.32 1.97
N HIS A 11 48.99 41.90 3.15
CA HIS A 11 48.70 40.50 3.46
C HIS A 11 47.41 40.03 2.78
N THR A 12 47.51 39.00 1.94
CA THR A 12 46.37 38.23 1.44
C THR A 12 45.98 37.14 2.44
N THR A 13 44.76 37.19 2.95
CA THR A 13 44.23 36.17 3.87
C THR A 13 43.73 34.95 3.11
N THR A 14 44.52 33.87 3.12
CA THR A 14 44.13 32.54 2.65
C THR A 14 43.18 31.89 3.66
N VAL A 15 41.91 31.68 3.31
CA VAL A 15 40.97 30.93 4.16
C VAL A 15 40.89 29.48 3.68
N SER A 16 41.45 28.60 4.52
CA SER A 16 41.55 27.15 4.36
C SER A 16 40.17 26.45 4.31
N SER A 17 39.96 25.62 3.30
CA SER A 17 38.72 24.90 2.99
C SER A 17 38.60 23.52 3.66
N HIS A 18 39.26 23.28 4.81
CA HIS A 18 39.36 21.93 5.39
C HIS A 18 38.31 21.53 6.45
N LYS A 19 37.24 22.31 6.67
CA LYS A 19 36.22 21.98 7.71
C LYS A 19 34.86 21.47 7.20
N LYS A 20 34.63 21.37 5.88
CA LYS A 20 33.29 21.01 5.36
C LYS A 20 33.09 19.54 4.98
N GLN A 21 34.10 18.69 5.07
CA GLN A 21 33.98 17.28 4.64
C GLN A 21 33.47 16.34 5.75
N LYS A 22 33.79 16.61 7.02
CA LYS A 22 33.43 15.72 8.16
C LYS A 22 31.95 15.65 8.55
N ARG A 23 31.07 16.48 7.98
CA ARG A 23 29.63 16.49 8.33
C ARG A 23 28.75 15.64 7.43
N ARG A 24 29.23 15.20 6.26
CA ARG A 24 28.43 14.35 5.36
C ARG A 24 28.44 12.89 5.83
N ASP A 25 29.55 12.42 6.39
CA ASP A 25 29.73 11.02 6.76
C ASP A 25 28.96 10.61 8.04
N ILE A 26 28.54 11.57 8.88
CA ILE A 26 27.82 11.29 10.15
C ILE A 26 26.31 11.16 9.92
N ILE A 27 25.76 11.85 8.92
CA ILE A 27 24.31 11.77 8.64
C ILE A 27 23.98 10.46 7.90
N ASP A 28 24.93 9.95 7.11
CA ASP A 28 24.79 8.68 6.40
C ASP A 28 25.00 7.45 7.31
N SER A 29 25.55 7.63 8.52
CA SER A 29 25.69 6.57 9.52
C SER A 29 24.52 6.47 10.51
N PHE A 30 23.69 7.51 10.65
CA PHE A 30 22.53 7.49 11.56
C PHE A 30 21.31 6.80 10.95
N TYR A 31 21.23 6.75 9.62
CA TYR A 31 20.24 5.98 8.85
C TYR A 31 20.88 4.79 8.13
N GLY A 32 21.66 4.00 8.87
CA GLY A 32 22.32 2.79 8.37
C GLY A 32 21.50 2.03 7.33
N LEU A 33 22.14 1.79 6.18
CA LEU A 33 21.69 0.91 5.10
C LEU A 33 21.21 -0.45 5.64
N PRO A 34 20.20 -1.09 5.04
CA PRO A 34 20.05 -1.17 3.60
C PRO A 34 18.71 -0.65 3.12
N ILE A 35 18.71 -0.23 1.84
CA ILE A 35 17.55 -0.31 0.97
C ILE A 35 16.81 -1.60 1.33
N LYS A 36 15.70 -1.49 2.07
CA LYS A 36 14.81 -2.64 2.28
C LYS A 36 14.58 -3.15 0.88
N ARG A 37 15.05 -4.37 0.56
CA ARG A 37 14.76 -5.01 -0.72
C ARG A 37 13.25 -4.95 -0.84
N ARG A 38 12.74 -3.98 -1.60
CA ARG A 38 11.33 -3.90 -1.93
C ARG A 38 11.12 -5.16 -2.73
N VAL A 39 10.51 -6.15 -2.09
CA VAL A 39 10.01 -7.33 -2.78
C VAL A 39 9.24 -6.78 -3.99
N PRO A 40 9.60 -7.18 -5.22
CA PRO A 40 8.95 -6.67 -6.42
C PRO A 40 7.43 -6.70 -6.25
N LEU A 41 6.73 -5.67 -6.70
CA LEU A 41 5.26 -5.62 -6.59
C LEU A 41 4.60 -6.87 -7.19
N GLN A 42 5.21 -7.45 -8.23
CA GLN A 42 4.84 -8.74 -8.78
C GLN A 42 4.91 -9.88 -7.74
N ASP A 43 5.95 -9.97 -6.92
CA ASP A 43 6.09 -11.03 -5.91
C ASP A 43 5.06 -10.89 -4.78
N LEU A 44 4.67 -9.66 -4.41
CA LEU A 44 3.54 -9.43 -3.49
C LEU A 44 2.19 -9.78 -4.14
N SER A 45 1.96 -9.40 -5.41
CA SER A 45 0.75 -9.77 -6.16
C SER A 45 0.62 -11.30 -6.25
N ASN A 46 1.70 -11.97 -6.64
CA ASN A 46 1.78 -13.42 -6.74
C ASN A 46 1.58 -14.11 -5.37
N ASN A 47 1.94 -13.46 -4.27
CA ASN A 47 1.66 -13.97 -2.92
C ASN A 47 0.18 -13.80 -2.54
N ASN A 48 -0.41 -12.65 -2.84
CA ASN A 48 -1.82 -12.37 -2.59
C ASN A 48 -2.74 -13.29 -3.42
N GLU A 49 -2.40 -13.52 -4.68
CA GLU A 49 -3.13 -14.44 -5.57
C GLU A 49 -3.10 -15.86 -5.03
N ARG A 50 -1.91 -16.38 -4.70
CA ARG A 50 -1.76 -17.71 -4.07
C ARG A 50 -2.56 -17.83 -2.76
N ARG A 51 -2.56 -16.78 -1.94
CA ARG A 51 -3.36 -16.75 -0.70
C ARG A 51 -4.87 -16.77 -0.99
N LEU A 52 -5.33 -16.02 -1.99
CA LEU A 52 -6.74 -16.00 -2.39
C LEU A 52 -7.18 -17.35 -2.96
N GLU A 53 -6.34 -17.99 -3.76
CA GLU A 53 -6.60 -19.33 -4.30
C GLU A 53 -6.73 -20.37 -3.19
N TYR A 54 -5.80 -20.38 -2.25
CA TYR A 54 -5.85 -21.23 -1.08
C TYR A 54 -7.14 -21.03 -0.27
N LEU A 55 -7.55 -19.78 -0.03
CA LEU A 55 -8.79 -19.46 0.69
C LEU A 55 -10.03 -19.94 -0.06
N LYS A 56 -10.07 -19.76 -1.39
CA LYS A 56 -11.16 -20.26 -2.25
C LYS A 56 -11.23 -21.78 -2.20
N GLU A 57 -10.09 -22.46 -2.27
CA GLU A 57 -10.01 -23.92 -2.18
C GLU A 57 -10.53 -24.43 -0.84
N LYS A 58 -10.05 -23.87 0.28
CA LYS A 58 -10.55 -24.23 1.61
C LYS A 58 -12.03 -23.96 1.80
N GLN A 59 -12.54 -22.88 1.21
CA GLN A 59 -13.98 -22.63 1.22
C GLN A 59 -14.76 -23.68 0.42
N ARG A 60 -14.25 -24.14 -0.74
CA ARG A 60 -14.88 -25.23 -1.51
C ARG A 60 -14.88 -26.54 -0.73
N GLU A 61 -13.76 -26.88 -0.10
CA GLU A 61 -13.61 -28.08 0.74
C GLU A 61 -14.60 -28.06 1.92
N HIS A 62 -14.76 -26.92 2.60
CA HIS A 62 -15.76 -26.79 3.65
C HIS A 62 -17.19 -26.93 3.12
N ARG A 63 -17.49 -26.36 1.94
CA ARG A 63 -18.82 -26.45 1.33
C ARG A 63 -19.18 -27.86 0.85
N SER A 64 -18.21 -28.66 0.40
CA SER A 64 -18.49 -30.04 -0.03
C SER A 64 -18.79 -30.97 1.13
N LYS A 65 -18.27 -30.67 2.32
CA LYS A 65 -18.48 -31.41 3.58
C LYS A 65 -19.62 -30.82 4.44
N GLU A 66 -20.29 -29.76 3.97
CA GLU A 66 -21.33 -29.05 4.73
C GLU A 66 -22.60 -29.91 4.86
N SER A 67 -23.16 -29.98 6.07
CA SER A 67 -24.45 -30.64 6.31
C SER A 67 -25.58 -29.87 5.62
N GLN A 68 -26.70 -30.53 5.33
CA GLN A 68 -27.85 -29.84 4.75
C GLN A 68 -28.41 -28.76 5.69
N GLU A 69 -28.42 -29.02 7.00
CA GLU A 69 -28.85 -28.03 8.00
C GLU A 69 -27.94 -26.80 8.01
N ASP A 70 -26.62 -26.99 8.02
CA ASP A 70 -25.65 -25.89 7.99
C ASP A 70 -25.74 -25.09 6.69
N LYS A 71 -25.91 -25.78 5.56
CA LYS A 71 -26.13 -25.15 4.26
C LYS A 71 -27.37 -24.28 4.28
N THR A 72 -28.50 -24.77 4.80
CA THR A 72 -29.73 -23.96 4.89
C THR A 72 -29.57 -22.77 5.84
N LYS A 73 -28.88 -22.94 6.97
CA LYS A 73 -28.56 -21.86 7.91
C LYS A 73 -27.67 -20.79 7.28
N ARG A 74 -26.61 -21.18 6.57
CA ARG A 74 -25.73 -20.27 5.84
C ARG A 74 -26.48 -19.49 4.77
N LEU A 75 -27.30 -20.17 3.96
CA LEU A 75 -28.09 -19.53 2.90
C LEU A 75 -29.12 -18.55 3.49
N ARG A 76 -29.77 -18.90 4.61
CA ARG A 76 -30.68 -18.01 5.32
C ARG A 76 -29.97 -16.74 5.77
N LYS A 77 -28.84 -16.86 6.45
CA LYS A 77 -28.02 -15.71 6.90
C LYS A 77 -27.58 -14.83 5.73
N MET A 78 -27.20 -15.43 4.59
CA MET A 78 -26.86 -14.67 3.38
C MET A 78 -28.06 -13.89 2.84
N ARG A 79 -29.26 -14.49 2.81
CA ARG A 79 -30.49 -13.80 2.37
C ARG A 79 -30.83 -12.62 3.29
N GLU A 80 -30.78 -12.83 4.60
CA GLU A 80 -31.04 -11.80 5.60
C GLU A 80 -30.05 -10.63 5.47
N TYR A 81 -28.75 -10.94 5.32
CA TYR A 81 -27.73 -9.91 5.09
C TYR A 81 -28.00 -9.13 3.80
N ALA A 82 -28.32 -9.83 2.70
CA ALA A 82 -28.59 -9.18 1.42
C ALA A 82 -29.86 -8.33 1.46
N GLN A 83 -30.89 -8.76 2.19
CA GLN A 83 -32.08 -7.95 2.45
C GLN A 83 -31.75 -6.71 3.28
N ARG A 84 -30.97 -6.86 4.36
CA ARG A 84 -30.53 -5.73 5.20
C ARG A 84 -29.71 -4.72 4.40
N ALA A 85 -28.79 -5.18 3.55
CA ALA A 85 -27.95 -4.32 2.73
C ALA A 85 -28.75 -3.53 1.67
N ARG A 86 -29.83 -4.12 1.12
CA ARG A 86 -30.75 -3.46 0.17
C ARG A 86 -31.88 -2.69 0.83
N SER A 87 -31.93 -2.63 2.16
CA SER A 87 -32.92 -1.83 2.86
C SER A 87 -32.72 -0.38 2.46
N ILE A 88 -33.82 0.35 2.21
CA ILE A 88 -33.79 1.76 1.81
C ILE A 88 -33.03 2.63 2.83
N HIS A 89 -33.00 2.19 4.09
CA HIS A 89 -32.26 2.87 5.16
C HIS A 89 -30.73 2.64 5.12
N ASN A 90 -30.26 1.59 4.45
CA ASN A 90 -28.84 1.21 4.40
C ASN A 90 -28.24 1.36 3.00
N GLU A 91 -29.07 1.34 1.95
CA GLU A 91 -28.65 1.48 0.56
C GLU A 91 -28.74 2.96 0.15
N SER A 92 -27.63 3.55 -0.30
CA SER A 92 -27.64 4.90 -0.89
C SER A 92 -28.42 4.92 -2.22
N ALA A 93 -28.95 6.08 -2.60
CA ALA A 93 -29.68 6.27 -3.86
C ALA A 93 -28.89 5.78 -5.08
N ASP A 94 -27.62 6.18 -5.24
CA ASP A 94 -26.78 5.81 -6.39
C ASP A 94 -26.60 4.29 -6.51
N HIS A 95 -26.28 3.62 -5.39
CA HIS A 95 -26.17 2.16 -5.34
C HIS A 95 -27.49 1.45 -5.67
N ARG A 96 -28.62 2.00 -5.21
CA ARG A 96 -29.94 1.47 -5.51
C ARG A 96 -30.27 1.59 -7.00
N GLU A 97 -30.01 2.74 -7.61
CA GLU A 97 -30.24 2.98 -9.04
C GLU A 97 -29.37 2.08 -9.91
N ALA A 98 -28.07 1.97 -9.61
CA ALA A 98 -27.15 1.08 -10.30
C ALA A 98 -27.64 -0.38 -10.27
N ARG A 99 -28.03 -0.86 -9.07
CA ARG A 99 -28.55 -2.23 -8.91
C ARG A 99 -29.85 -2.47 -9.69
N LEU A 100 -30.79 -1.50 -9.68
CA LEU A 100 -32.04 -1.61 -10.43
C LEU A 100 -31.81 -1.56 -11.94
N SER A 101 -30.87 -0.74 -12.41
CA SER A 101 -30.45 -0.69 -13.81
C SER A 101 -29.86 -2.03 -14.27
N ASP A 102 -28.92 -2.59 -13.51
CA ASP A 102 -28.33 -3.91 -13.76
C ASP A 102 -29.39 -5.02 -13.81
N GLN A 103 -30.37 -4.97 -12.90
CA GLN A 103 -31.47 -5.93 -12.87
C GLN A 103 -32.31 -5.85 -14.16
N LYS A 104 -32.67 -4.64 -14.59
CA LYS A 104 -33.42 -4.42 -15.85
C LYS A 104 -32.65 -4.91 -17.07
N GLN A 105 -31.34 -4.65 -17.13
CA GLN A 105 -30.50 -5.11 -18.23
C GLN A 105 -30.40 -6.64 -18.29
N LYS A 106 -30.34 -7.31 -17.14
CA LYS A 106 -30.32 -8.79 -17.09
C LYS A 106 -31.65 -9.40 -17.48
N SER A 107 -32.78 -8.82 -17.05
CA SER A 107 -34.10 -9.30 -17.44
C SER A 107 -34.42 -9.06 -18.91
N ALA A 108 -33.83 -8.04 -19.54
CA ALA A 108 -34.01 -7.76 -20.96
C ALA A 108 -33.15 -8.63 -21.89
N LYS A 109 -32.13 -9.32 -21.34
CA LYS A 109 -31.21 -10.21 -22.08
C LYS A 109 -31.58 -11.69 -21.95
N SER A 110 -32.62 -12.01 -21.18
CA SER A 110 -33.12 -13.37 -20.95
C SER A 110 -34.42 -13.58 -21.70
#